data_AF-A0A8H5BAQ5-F1
#
_entry.id   AF-A0A8H5BAQ5-F1
#
_cell.length_a   1.000
_cell.length_b   1.000
_cell.length_c   1.000
_cell.angle_alpha   90.00
_cell.angle_beta   90.00
_cell.angle_gamma   90.00
#
_symmetry.space_group_name_H-M   'P 1'
#
loop_
_entity.id
_entity.type
_entity.pdbx_description
1 polymer ?
#
loop_
_entity_poly.entity_id
_entity_poly.type
_entity_poly.pdbx_seq_one_letter_code
_entity_poly.pdbx_strand_id
1 'polypeptide(L)'
;MSSGFSLFQKAEQAYIIGRRPDEAFEYYQKAIKKILKDEVVDAKAPTAARHPSEMPEETIGCLWMNFTGFLRDPQMHYNEDTAPEAWKLLNNFRIGNTHKWHSRFKTIHAQMVLKGLQIVATMTIGLLAWDKQDRATAAKRYAEALKLAKTHPPFDCLGDSAGKEPPNKEVARTIKHFEYYVADQVKQTKDNLAMLIGNDIWNIGFAQAVDEILNTGNVTSPGLRREGVDTLLPVTRIEGDGTVKTVNNMMLASDGCANCGKRDVKLQRCSRCLKVAYCGAGCQKENWKIHKATLCGKKTKA
;
A
#
# COMPACT_ATOMS: atom_id res chain seq x y z
N MET A 1 6.77 -35.59 5.35
CA MET A 1 6.98 -34.12 5.39
C MET A 1 5.74 -33.47 5.98
N SER A 2 5.88 -32.48 6.86
CA SER A 2 4.74 -31.73 7.41
C SER A 2 4.00 -30.97 6.30
N SER A 3 2.66 -31.03 6.28
CA SER A 3 1.81 -30.27 5.35
C SER A 3 1.80 -28.78 5.70
N GLY A 4 1.40 -27.93 4.76
CA GLY A 4 1.20 -26.50 4.96
C GLY A 4 0.26 -26.21 6.12
N PHE A 5 -0.87 -26.94 6.20
CA PHE A 5 -1.79 -26.81 7.32
C PHE A 5 -1.19 -27.24 8.67
N SER A 6 -0.39 -28.32 8.71
CA SER A 6 0.26 -28.71 9.97
C SER A 6 1.31 -27.68 10.44
N LEU A 7 1.96 -26.98 9.51
CA LEU A 7 2.86 -25.86 9.83
C LEU A 7 2.06 -24.63 10.30
N PHE A 8 0.89 -24.38 9.72
CA PHE A 8 -0.03 -23.35 10.19
C PHE A 8 -0.45 -23.59 11.65
N GLN A 9 -0.84 -24.82 12.01
CA GLN A 9 -1.19 -25.16 13.39
C GLN A 9 -0.03 -24.95 14.36
N LYS A 10 1.20 -25.25 13.96
CA LYS A 10 2.39 -24.97 14.77
C LYS A 10 2.62 -23.47 14.96
N ALA A 11 2.34 -22.65 13.93
CA ALA A 11 2.40 -21.19 14.05
C ALA A 11 1.39 -20.67 15.08
N GLU A 12 0.13 -21.11 15.00
CA GLU A 12 -0.92 -20.73 15.95
C GLU A 12 -0.55 -21.15 17.39
N GLN A 13 -0.01 -22.36 17.57
CA GLN A 13 0.46 -22.83 18.88
C GLN A 13 1.63 -21.99 19.41
N ALA A 14 2.62 -21.67 18.57
CA ALA A 14 3.75 -20.84 18.95
C ALA A 14 3.30 -19.42 19.36
N TYR A 15 2.31 -18.87 18.65
CA TYR A 15 1.77 -17.55 18.93
C TYR A 15 0.93 -17.52 20.22
N ILE A 16 -0.11 -18.35 20.30
CA ILE A 16 -1.11 -18.30 21.38
C ILE A 16 -0.55 -18.87 22.69
N ILE A 17 0.04 -20.07 22.61
CA ILE A 17 0.49 -20.81 23.80
C ILE A 17 1.92 -20.43 24.13
N GLY A 18 2.78 -20.44 23.11
CA GLY A 18 4.20 -20.22 23.28
C GLY A 18 4.58 -18.77 23.57
N ARG A 19 3.73 -17.79 23.21
CA ARG A 19 4.07 -16.36 23.20
C ARG A 19 5.41 -16.07 22.48
N ARG A 20 5.66 -16.82 21.40
CA ARG A 20 6.89 -16.75 20.58
C ARG A 20 6.52 -16.23 19.18
N PRO A 21 6.35 -14.90 19.00
CA PRO A 21 5.90 -14.32 17.75
C PRO A 21 6.88 -14.56 16.59
N ASP A 22 8.20 -14.48 16.83
CA ASP A 22 9.20 -14.75 15.80
C ASP A 22 9.09 -16.17 15.23
N GLU A 23 8.93 -17.15 16.12
CA GLU A 23 8.77 -18.55 15.74
C GLU A 23 7.45 -18.79 14.98
N ALA A 24 6.36 -18.16 15.43
CA ALA A 24 5.09 -18.19 14.70
C ALA A 24 5.23 -17.59 13.30
N PHE A 25 5.92 -16.45 13.18
CA PHE A 25 6.16 -15.77 11.92
C PHE A 25 6.99 -16.61 10.95
N GLU A 26 8.02 -17.30 11.44
CA GLU A 26 8.76 -18.27 10.63
C GLU A 26 7.88 -19.42 10.15
N TYR A 27 7.02 -19.97 11.01
CA TYR A 27 6.13 -21.06 10.63
C TYR A 27 5.11 -20.63 9.58
N TYR A 28 4.57 -19.40 9.66
CA TYR A 28 3.70 -18.87 8.60
C TYR A 28 4.41 -18.82 7.25
N GLN A 29 5.64 -18.31 7.21
CA GLN A 29 6.43 -18.27 5.96
C GLN A 29 6.69 -19.68 5.41
N LYS A 30 7.08 -20.63 6.27
CA LYS A 30 7.33 -22.03 5.90
C LYS A 30 6.05 -22.68 5.35
N ALA A 31 4.90 -22.46 5.99
CA ALA A 31 3.61 -22.97 5.57
C ALA A 31 3.17 -22.43 4.21
N ILE A 32 3.28 -21.11 3.99
CA ILE A 32 2.97 -20.48 2.70
C ILE A 32 3.87 -21.05 1.60
N LYS A 33 5.19 -21.07 1.82
CA LYS A 33 6.17 -21.60 0.85
C LYS A 33 5.90 -23.07 0.53
N LYS A 34 5.46 -23.87 1.51
CA LYS A 34 5.07 -25.27 1.33
C LYS A 34 3.86 -25.40 0.43
N ILE A 35 2.75 -24.71 0.73
CA ILE A 35 1.51 -24.75 -0.07
C ILE A 35 1.80 -24.37 -1.52
N LEU A 36 2.53 -23.28 -1.73
CA LEU A 36 2.89 -22.78 -3.06
C LEU A 36 3.82 -23.72 -3.85
N LYS A 37 4.57 -24.58 -3.16
CA LYS A 37 5.50 -25.51 -3.80
C LYS A 37 4.78 -26.77 -4.28
N ASP A 38 4.00 -27.43 -3.41
CA ASP A 38 3.54 -28.79 -3.68
C ASP A 38 2.11 -29.11 -3.22
N GLU A 39 1.32 -28.15 -2.73
CA GLU A 39 -0.07 -28.39 -2.32
C GLU A 39 -1.09 -27.71 -3.25
N VAL A 40 -2.38 -27.85 -2.93
CA VAL A 40 -3.49 -27.21 -3.65
C VAL A 40 -3.70 -25.82 -3.04
N VAL A 41 -3.50 -24.77 -3.85
CA VAL A 41 -3.41 -23.38 -3.37
C VAL A 41 -4.74 -22.81 -2.87
N ASP A 42 -5.86 -23.36 -3.33
CA ASP A 42 -7.23 -22.96 -2.96
C ASP A 42 -7.91 -24.00 -2.06
N ALA A 43 -7.13 -24.87 -1.41
CA ALA A 43 -7.66 -25.85 -0.47
C ALA A 43 -8.17 -25.17 0.81
N LYS A 44 -9.41 -25.51 1.20
CA LYS A 44 -10.00 -25.08 2.45
C LYS A 44 -9.22 -25.64 3.65
N ALA A 45 -9.17 -24.86 4.73
CA ALA A 45 -8.61 -25.31 5.99
C ALA A 45 -9.43 -26.51 6.51
N PRO A 46 -8.79 -27.65 6.85
CA PRO A 46 -9.47 -28.80 7.43
C PRO A 46 -9.80 -28.52 8.90
N THR A 47 -10.85 -27.72 9.12
CA THR A 47 -11.42 -27.46 10.46
C THR A 47 -12.82 -28.06 10.56
N ALA A 48 -13.15 -28.56 11.75
CA ALA A 48 -14.50 -28.98 12.09
C ALA A 48 -15.39 -27.80 12.53
N ALA A 49 -14.79 -26.63 12.81
CA ALA A 49 -15.51 -25.45 13.30
C ALA A 49 -16.03 -24.60 12.14
N ARG A 50 -17.19 -23.95 12.35
CA ARG A 50 -17.75 -22.99 11.40
C ARG A 50 -16.84 -21.76 11.33
N HIS A 51 -16.26 -21.47 10.17
CA HIS A 51 -15.48 -20.26 9.95
C HIS A 51 -16.39 -19.02 10.02
N PRO A 52 -15.98 -17.96 10.75
CA PRO A 52 -16.62 -16.66 10.64
C PRO A 52 -16.67 -16.19 9.18
N SER A 53 -17.74 -15.49 8.79
CA SER A 53 -17.89 -14.96 7.43
C SER A 53 -16.87 -13.90 7.05
N GLU A 54 -16.12 -13.38 8.03
CA GLU A 54 -15.10 -12.34 7.86
C GLU A 54 -13.71 -12.94 7.62
N MET A 55 -13.53 -14.24 7.91
CA MET A 55 -12.24 -14.93 7.80
C MET A 55 -12.16 -15.78 6.53
N PRO A 56 -10.97 -15.85 5.90
CA PRO A 56 -10.74 -16.78 4.79
C PRO A 56 -11.08 -18.23 5.15
N GLU A 57 -11.51 -19.01 4.15
CA GLU A 57 -11.68 -20.46 4.29
C GLU A 57 -10.46 -21.22 3.77
N GLU A 58 -9.75 -20.66 2.79
CA GLU A 58 -8.55 -21.25 2.21
C GLU A 58 -7.41 -21.22 3.22
N THR A 59 -6.68 -22.33 3.34
CA THR A 59 -5.52 -22.41 4.24
C THR A 59 -4.50 -21.32 3.92
N ILE A 60 -4.26 -21.06 2.62
CA ILE A 60 -3.36 -19.97 2.21
C ILE A 60 -3.91 -18.60 2.56
N GLY A 61 -5.24 -18.41 2.54
CA GLY A 61 -5.89 -17.16 2.90
C GLY A 61 -5.71 -16.84 4.38
N CYS A 62 -5.97 -17.81 5.26
CA CYS A 62 -5.74 -17.68 6.70
C CYS A 62 -4.26 -17.37 7.01
N LEU A 63 -3.36 -18.13 6.39
CA LEU A 63 -1.92 -17.90 6.52
C LEU A 63 -1.52 -16.50 6.06
N TRP A 64 -2.06 -16.03 4.94
CA TRP A 64 -1.73 -14.72 4.38
C TRP A 64 -2.23 -13.58 5.25
N MET A 65 -3.42 -13.72 5.83
CA MET A 65 -3.98 -12.78 6.79
C MET A 65 -3.04 -12.62 8.00
N ASN A 66 -2.63 -13.73 8.64
CA ASN A 66 -1.75 -13.67 9.81
C ASN A 66 -0.34 -13.18 9.43
N PHE A 67 0.23 -13.70 8.34
CA PHE A 67 1.54 -13.28 7.84
C PHE A 67 1.60 -11.78 7.54
N THR A 68 0.61 -11.23 6.84
CA THR A 68 0.57 -9.79 6.55
C THR A 68 0.18 -8.97 7.77
N GLY A 69 -0.60 -9.51 8.70
CA GLY A 69 -0.86 -8.87 10.00
C GLY A 69 0.42 -8.63 10.80
N PHE A 70 1.29 -9.63 10.90
CA PHE A 70 2.58 -9.52 11.58
C PHE A 70 3.49 -8.44 10.97
N LEU A 71 3.49 -8.33 9.64
CA LEU A 71 4.25 -7.30 8.94
C LEU A 71 3.71 -5.88 9.18
N ARG A 72 2.43 -5.74 9.51
CA ARG A 72 1.78 -4.44 9.71
C ARG A 72 1.67 -4.03 11.17
N ASP A 73 1.89 -4.98 12.08
CA ASP A 73 1.93 -4.69 13.50
C ASP A 73 3.21 -3.90 13.84
N PRO A 74 3.07 -2.63 14.27
CA PRO A 74 4.22 -1.79 14.58
C PRO A 74 5.11 -2.37 15.68
N GLN A 75 4.55 -3.17 16.60
CA GLN A 75 5.28 -3.77 17.71
C GLN A 75 6.23 -4.87 17.26
N MET A 76 5.96 -5.49 16.11
CA MET A 76 6.75 -6.59 15.59
C MET A 76 8.00 -6.10 14.85
N HIS A 77 8.02 -4.85 14.40
CA HIS A 77 9.14 -4.23 13.68
C HIS A 77 9.68 -5.03 12.47
N TYR A 78 8.86 -5.87 11.83
CA TYR A 78 9.27 -6.64 10.64
C TYR A 78 9.22 -5.79 9.38
N ASN A 79 10.35 -5.74 8.66
CA ASN A 79 10.50 -5.01 7.41
C ASN A 79 11.58 -5.66 6.53
N GLU A 80 11.97 -4.98 5.44
CA GLU A 80 13.02 -5.45 4.52
C GLU A 80 14.36 -5.74 5.21
N ASP A 81 14.70 -4.97 6.24
CA ASP A 81 15.99 -5.04 6.94
C ASP A 81 15.96 -6.08 8.07
N THR A 82 14.85 -6.16 8.81
CA THR A 82 14.70 -7.06 9.97
C THR A 82 14.17 -8.46 9.60
N ALA A 83 13.42 -8.58 8.50
CA ALA A 83 12.84 -9.84 8.04
C ALA A 83 12.93 -9.99 6.50
N PRO A 84 14.15 -10.04 5.93
CA PRO A 84 14.37 -10.01 4.47
C PRO A 84 13.69 -11.16 3.73
N GLU A 85 13.62 -12.36 4.32
CA GLU A 85 12.97 -13.52 3.72
C GLU A 85 11.44 -13.39 3.66
N ALA A 86 10.84 -12.76 4.69
CA ALA A 86 9.42 -12.44 4.70
C ALA A 86 9.13 -11.35 3.67
N TRP A 87 9.94 -10.30 3.64
CA TRP A 87 9.83 -9.23 2.65
C TRP A 87 9.92 -9.76 1.22
N LYS A 88 10.87 -10.65 0.94
CA LYS A 88 11.00 -11.30 -0.38
C LYS A 88 9.76 -12.12 -0.73
N LEU A 89 9.20 -12.84 0.23
CA LEU A 89 7.94 -13.58 0.04
C LEU A 89 6.78 -12.63 -0.30
N LEU A 90 6.62 -11.54 0.46
CA LEU A 90 5.60 -10.52 0.21
C LEU A 90 5.77 -9.88 -1.18
N ASN A 91 7.00 -9.49 -1.53
CA ASN A 91 7.31 -8.81 -2.78
C ASN A 91 7.14 -9.72 -4.01
N ASN A 92 7.27 -11.04 -3.87
CA ASN A 92 6.94 -12.00 -4.95
C ASN A 92 5.47 -11.89 -5.38
N PHE A 93 4.57 -11.52 -4.47
CA PHE A 93 3.15 -11.31 -4.74
C PHE A 93 2.79 -9.85 -5.02
N ARG A 94 3.76 -8.93 -5.10
CA ARG A 94 3.46 -7.55 -5.48
C ARG A 94 2.87 -7.51 -6.90
N ILE A 95 1.88 -6.65 -7.11
CA ILE A 95 1.32 -6.40 -8.45
C ILE A 95 2.44 -5.97 -9.41
N GLY A 96 2.41 -6.54 -10.62
CA GLY A 96 3.44 -6.35 -11.64
C GLY A 96 4.69 -7.21 -11.47
N ASN A 97 4.80 -7.99 -10.39
CA ASN A 97 5.81 -9.04 -10.28
C ASN A 97 5.28 -10.36 -10.85
N THR A 98 6.14 -11.07 -11.58
CA THR A 98 5.83 -12.39 -12.12
C THR A 98 6.71 -13.41 -11.41
N HIS A 99 6.09 -14.31 -10.65
CA HIS A 99 6.80 -15.37 -9.93
C HIS A 99 6.31 -16.74 -10.38
N LYS A 100 7.19 -17.75 -10.32
CA LYS A 100 6.88 -19.13 -10.74
C LYS A 100 5.69 -19.74 -10.01
N TRP A 101 5.38 -19.28 -8.80
CA TRP A 101 4.22 -19.74 -8.03
C TRP A 101 2.88 -19.26 -8.59
N HIS A 102 2.84 -18.16 -9.36
CA HIS A 102 1.58 -17.63 -9.89
C HIS A 102 0.93 -18.61 -10.88
N SER A 103 1.72 -19.40 -11.60
CA SER A 103 1.23 -20.43 -12.54
C SER A 103 0.52 -21.60 -11.86
N ARG A 104 0.60 -21.73 -10.53
CA ARG A 104 -0.12 -22.73 -9.74
C ARG A 104 -1.60 -22.39 -9.57
N PHE A 105 -1.99 -21.12 -9.69
CA PHE A 105 -3.36 -20.66 -9.50
C PHE A 105 -4.15 -20.78 -10.82
N LYS A 106 -4.55 -22.01 -11.14
CA LYS A 106 -5.15 -22.35 -12.46
C LYS A 106 -6.67 -22.27 -12.49
N THR A 107 -7.34 -22.64 -11.40
CA THR A 107 -8.81 -22.61 -11.30
C THR A 107 -9.30 -21.16 -11.23
N ILE A 108 -10.56 -20.92 -11.61
CA ILE A 108 -11.19 -19.58 -11.49
C ILE A 108 -11.09 -19.08 -10.05
N HIS A 109 -11.38 -19.95 -9.09
CA HIS A 109 -11.29 -19.65 -7.67
C HIS A 109 -9.86 -19.34 -7.23
N ALA A 110 -8.87 -20.18 -7.60
CA ALA A 110 -7.48 -19.90 -7.30
C ALA A 110 -6.98 -18.59 -7.92
N GLN A 111 -7.42 -18.23 -9.14
CA GLN A 111 -7.06 -16.94 -9.74
C GLN A 111 -7.64 -15.76 -8.95
N MET A 112 -8.86 -15.89 -8.42
CA MET A 112 -9.43 -14.92 -7.49
C MET A 112 -8.59 -14.83 -6.21
N VAL A 113 -8.21 -15.97 -5.62
CA VAL A 113 -7.32 -16.01 -4.45
C VAL A 113 -6.01 -15.29 -4.74
N LEU A 114 -5.35 -15.57 -5.86
CA LEU A 114 -4.12 -14.91 -6.27
C LEU A 114 -4.29 -13.38 -6.36
N LYS A 115 -5.36 -12.89 -6.98
CA LYS A 115 -5.64 -11.44 -7.04
C LYS A 115 -5.74 -10.84 -5.64
N GLY A 116 -6.47 -11.50 -4.73
CA GLY A 116 -6.58 -11.06 -3.33
C GLY A 116 -5.22 -11.04 -2.62
N LEU A 117 -4.42 -12.10 -2.76
CA LEU A 117 -3.05 -12.14 -2.21
C LEU A 117 -2.20 -10.98 -2.74
N GLN A 118 -2.29 -10.68 -4.04
CA GLN A 118 -1.54 -9.60 -4.68
C GLN A 118 -1.96 -8.21 -4.23
N ILE A 119 -3.27 -7.97 -4.07
CA ILE A 119 -3.83 -6.73 -3.52
C ILE A 119 -3.28 -6.52 -2.10
N VAL A 120 -3.47 -7.53 -1.23
CA VAL A 120 -3.05 -7.50 0.17
C VAL A 120 -1.52 -7.36 0.30
N ALA A 121 -0.74 -8.02 -0.56
CA ALA A 121 0.71 -7.86 -0.61
C ALA A 121 1.11 -6.41 -0.94
N THR A 122 0.52 -5.86 -2.00
CA THR A 122 0.90 -4.56 -2.54
C THR A 122 0.52 -3.44 -1.57
N MET A 123 -0.65 -3.49 -0.95
CA MET A 123 -1.01 -2.52 0.09
C MET A 123 -0.14 -2.65 1.35
N THR A 124 0.28 -3.86 1.74
CA THR A 124 1.20 -4.05 2.88
C THR A 124 2.53 -3.37 2.60
N ILE A 125 3.08 -3.54 1.39
CA ILE A 125 4.29 -2.83 0.95
C ILE A 125 4.04 -1.32 0.95
N GLY A 126 2.84 -0.86 0.58
CA GLY A 126 2.46 0.55 0.65
C GLY A 126 2.48 1.10 2.07
N LEU A 127 1.94 0.35 3.04
CA LEU A 127 1.96 0.73 4.46
C LEU A 127 3.40 0.77 5.01
N LEU A 128 4.20 -0.26 4.73
CA LEU A 128 5.60 -0.30 5.15
C LEU A 128 6.44 0.83 4.53
N ALA A 129 6.12 1.23 3.29
CA ALA A 129 6.73 2.41 2.67
C ALA A 129 6.29 3.72 3.35
N TRP A 130 5.03 3.81 3.78
CA TRP A 130 4.56 4.95 4.57
C TRP A 130 5.36 5.06 5.87
N ASP A 131 5.52 3.95 6.60
CA ASP A 131 6.27 3.92 7.86
C ASP A 131 7.72 4.39 7.65
N LYS A 132 8.36 3.95 6.55
CA LYS A 132 9.68 4.42 6.09
C LYS A 132 9.70 5.85 5.52
N GLN A 133 8.60 6.59 5.59
CA GLN A 133 8.45 7.95 5.06
C GLN A 133 8.54 8.08 3.53
N ASP A 134 8.53 6.95 2.80
CA ASP A 134 8.46 6.93 1.35
C ASP A 134 7.00 7.03 0.89
N ARG A 135 6.47 8.25 1.03
CA ARG A 135 5.08 8.60 0.68
C ARG A 135 4.77 8.36 -0.80
N ALA A 136 5.75 8.54 -1.68
CA ALA A 136 5.59 8.33 -3.11
C ALA A 136 5.37 6.84 -3.43
N THR A 137 6.19 5.97 -2.85
CA THR A 137 5.98 4.52 -2.96
C THR A 137 4.67 4.12 -2.32
N ALA A 138 4.34 4.60 -1.12
CA ALA A 138 3.08 4.29 -0.44
C ALA A 138 1.85 4.60 -1.33
N ALA A 139 1.76 5.84 -1.83
CA ALA A 139 0.67 6.27 -2.71
C ALA A 139 0.58 5.42 -3.98
N LYS A 140 1.72 5.14 -4.62
CA LYS A 140 1.79 4.29 -5.82
C LYS A 140 1.27 2.88 -5.55
N ARG A 141 1.68 2.26 -4.43
CA ARG A 141 1.26 0.89 -4.09
C ARG A 141 -0.23 0.80 -3.76
N TYR A 142 -0.76 1.78 -3.03
CA TYR A 142 -2.21 1.85 -2.81
C TYR A 142 -2.97 2.00 -4.13
N ALA A 143 -2.54 2.88 -5.02
CA ALA A 143 -3.18 3.05 -6.33
C ALA A 143 -3.13 1.75 -7.19
N GLU A 144 -2.00 1.04 -7.19
CA GLU A 144 -1.87 -0.27 -7.87
C GLU A 144 -2.85 -1.31 -7.30
N ALA A 145 -2.95 -1.41 -5.97
CA ALA A 145 -3.86 -2.33 -5.28
C ALA A 145 -5.34 -2.01 -5.59
N LEU A 146 -5.75 -0.75 -5.47
CA LEU A 146 -7.12 -0.31 -5.78
C LEU A 146 -7.49 -0.52 -7.25
N LYS A 147 -6.53 -0.31 -8.16
CA LYS A 147 -6.75 -0.58 -9.58
C LYS A 147 -7.01 -2.06 -9.86
N LEU A 148 -6.29 -2.97 -9.19
CA LEU A 148 -6.54 -4.41 -9.34
C LEU A 148 -7.86 -4.82 -8.68
N ALA A 149 -8.20 -4.27 -7.52
CA ALA A 149 -9.47 -4.51 -6.83
C ALA A 149 -10.68 -4.21 -7.72
N LYS A 150 -10.65 -3.10 -8.47
CA LYS A 150 -11.69 -2.72 -9.45
C LYS A 150 -11.96 -3.76 -10.53
N THR A 151 -11.03 -4.68 -10.79
CA THR A 151 -11.21 -5.78 -11.76
C THR A 151 -12.02 -6.95 -11.22
N HIS A 152 -12.34 -6.95 -9.92
CA HIS A 152 -13.14 -7.98 -9.25
C HIS A 152 -14.14 -7.29 -8.31
N PRO A 153 -15.39 -7.05 -8.76
CA PRO A 153 -16.37 -6.26 -8.00
C PRO A 153 -16.55 -6.65 -6.52
N PRO A 154 -16.51 -7.95 -6.13
CA PRO A 154 -16.55 -8.35 -4.72
C PRO A 154 -15.47 -7.70 -3.84
N PHE A 155 -14.29 -7.38 -4.37
CA PHE A 155 -13.21 -6.72 -3.62
C PHE A 155 -13.37 -5.20 -3.47
N ASP A 156 -14.19 -4.56 -4.31
CA ASP A 156 -14.33 -3.09 -4.34
C ASP A 156 -15.74 -2.62 -3.95
N CYS A 157 -16.48 -3.43 -3.18
CA CYS A 157 -17.91 -3.20 -2.93
C CYS A 157 -18.22 -2.46 -1.61
N LEU A 158 -17.26 -2.32 -0.68
CA LEU A 158 -17.51 -1.74 0.65
C LEU A 158 -17.43 -0.21 0.71
N GLY A 159 -17.11 0.46 -0.39
CA GLY A 159 -16.97 1.93 -0.43
C GLY A 159 -15.75 2.43 0.35
N ASP A 160 -15.79 3.69 0.79
CA ASP A 160 -14.82 4.30 1.71
C ASP A 160 -15.48 4.80 3.00
N SER A 161 -14.68 5.07 4.04
CA SER A 161 -15.21 5.52 5.34
C SER A 161 -15.65 6.99 5.33
N ALA A 162 -15.23 7.77 4.33
CA ALA A 162 -15.60 9.17 4.17
C ALA A 162 -16.95 9.36 3.43
N GLY A 163 -17.52 8.28 2.89
CA GLY A 163 -18.74 8.31 2.08
C GLY A 163 -18.58 8.91 0.68
N LYS A 164 -17.35 9.09 0.18
CA LYS A 164 -17.13 9.65 -1.17
C LYS A 164 -17.43 8.60 -2.25
N GLU A 165 -17.03 7.36 -2.00
CA GLU A 165 -17.43 6.19 -2.77
C GLU A 165 -18.44 5.37 -1.94
N PRO A 166 -19.75 5.40 -2.28
CA PRO A 166 -20.75 4.64 -1.54
C PRO A 166 -20.58 3.13 -1.76
N PRO A 167 -20.90 2.29 -0.76
CA PRO A 167 -20.83 0.84 -0.91
C PRO A 167 -21.85 0.33 -1.93
N ASN A 168 -21.46 -0.67 -2.73
CA ASN A 168 -22.40 -1.47 -3.51
C ASN A 168 -23.09 -2.47 -2.58
N LYS A 169 -24.25 -2.06 -2.03
CA LYS A 169 -25.02 -2.85 -1.04
C LYS A 169 -25.48 -4.20 -1.58
N GLU A 170 -25.67 -4.36 -2.89
CA GLU A 170 -26.09 -5.63 -3.48
C GLU A 170 -24.94 -6.64 -3.42
N VAL A 171 -23.76 -6.25 -3.91
CA VAL A 171 -22.57 -7.09 -3.89
C VAL A 171 -22.07 -7.31 -2.46
N ALA A 172 -22.07 -6.29 -1.60
CA ALA A 172 -21.59 -6.40 -0.23
C ALA A 172 -22.37 -7.41 0.64
N ARG A 173 -23.61 -7.74 0.28
CA ARG A 173 -24.39 -8.78 0.97
C ARG A 173 -24.01 -10.20 0.56
N THR A 174 -23.36 -10.37 -0.59
CA THR A 174 -23.03 -11.69 -1.13
C THR A 174 -21.60 -12.11 -0.80
N ILE A 175 -20.70 -11.14 -0.56
CA ILE A 175 -19.31 -11.45 -0.22
C ILE A 175 -19.22 -12.15 1.13
N LYS A 176 -18.26 -13.08 1.22
CA LYS A 176 -17.93 -13.81 2.44
C LYS A 176 -16.49 -14.29 2.38
N HIS A 177 -15.97 -14.65 3.54
CA HIS A 177 -14.67 -15.26 3.74
C HIS A 177 -13.54 -14.46 3.11
N PHE A 178 -12.79 -15.07 2.19
CA PHE A 178 -11.64 -14.41 1.56
C PHE A 178 -12.04 -13.14 0.79
N GLU A 179 -13.21 -13.12 0.15
CA GLU A 179 -13.68 -11.92 -0.54
C GLU A 179 -14.00 -10.79 0.43
N TYR A 180 -14.65 -11.10 1.55
CA TYR A 180 -14.90 -10.12 2.60
C TYR A 180 -13.58 -9.57 3.17
N TYR A 181 -12.66 -10.47 3.53
CA TYR A 181 -11.35 -10.09 4.05
C TYR A 181 -10.65 -9.12 3.09
N VAL A 182 -10.53 -9.47 1.81
CA VAL A 182 -9.88 -8.60 0.81
C VAL A 182 -10.65 -7.29 0.60
N ALA A 183 -11.98 -7.31 0.60
CA ALA A 183 -12.78 -6.10 0.47
C ALA A 183 -12.59 -5.12 1.64
N ASP A 184 -12.50 -5.64 2.86
CA ASP A 184 -12.18 -4.84 4.04
C ASP A 184 -10.77 -4.24 3.94
N GLN A 185 -9.80 -5.03 3.50
CA GLN A 185 -8.44 -4.57 3.23
C GLN A 185 -8.38 -3.46 2.15
N VAL A 186 -9.21 -3.56 1.11
CA VAL A 186 -9.35 -2.53 0.07
C VAL A 186 -9.96 -1.25 0.63
N LYS A 187 -11.01 -1.35 1.46
CA LYS A 187 -11.61 -0.20 2.14
C LYS A 187 -10.58 0.54 2.99
N GLN A 188 -9.84 -0.17 3.84
CA GLN A 188 -8.75 0.43 4.63
C GLN A 188 -7.70 1.10 3.75
N THR A 189 -7.37 0.51 2.60
CA THR A 189 -6.43 1.08 1.64
C THR A 189 -6.94 2.40 1.03
N LYS A 190 -8.24 2.52 0.74
CA LYS A 190 -8.84 3.78 0.28
C LYS A 190 -8.73 4.87 1.34
N ASP A 191 -9.04 4.53 2.58
CA ASP A 191 -8.97 5.48 3.70
C ASP A 191 -7.53 5.95 3.95
N ASN A 192 -6.57 5.02 3.93
CA ASN A 192 -5.14 5.32 4.03
C ASN A 192 -4.68 6.23 2.87
N LEU A 193 -5.04 5.93 1.63
CA LEU A 193 -4.68 6.76 0.49
C LEU A 193 -5.32 8.16 0.58
N ALA A 194 -6.57 8.25 1.01
CA ALA A 194 -7.26 9.52 1.20
C ALA A 194 -6.57 10.37 2.27
N MET A 195 -6.18 9.76 3.40
CA MET A 195 -5.42 10.42 4.46
C MET A 195 -4.04 10.87 3.95
N LEU A 196 -3.33 10.02 3.21
CA LEU A 196 -2.03 10.37 2.63
C LEU A 196 -2.15 11.57 1.70
N ILE A 197 -3.12 11.57 0.78
CA ILE A 197 -3.36 12.68 -0.15
C ILE A 197 -3.79 13.95 0.60
N GLY A 198 -4.67 13.83 1.60
CA GLY A 198 -5.11 14.96 2.43
C GLY A 198 -3.93 15.62 3.14
N ASN A 199 -3.07 14.82 3.77
CA ASN A 199 -1.85 15.30 4.42
C ASN A 199 -0.91 15.98 3.43
N ASP A 200 -0.75 15.43 2.21
CA ASP A 200 0.08 16.08 1.19
C ASP A 200 -0.48 17.45 0.77
N ILE A 201 -1.79 17.56 0.59
CA ILE A 201 -2.43 18.83 0.22
C ILE A 201 -2.22 19.87 1.32
N TRP A 202 -2.45 19.48 2.58
CA TRP A 202 -2.23 20.36 3.73
C TRP A 202 -0.77 20.78 3.85
N ASN A 203 0.16 19.83 3.74
CA ASN A 203 1.60 20.07 3.80
C ASN A 203 2.08 21.02 2.68
N ILE A 204 1.54 20.87 1.46
CA ILE A 204 1.83 21.80 0.35
C ILE A 204 1.33 23.21 0.67
N GLY A 205 0.09 23.35 1.16
CA GLY A 205 -0.48 24.65 1.51
C GLY A 205 0.29 25.34 2.64
N PHE A 206 0.69 24.58 3.67
CA PHE A 206 1.53 25.08 4.75
C PHE A 206 2.90 25.55 4.24
N ALA A 207 3.57 24.73 3.43
CA ALA A 207 4.86 25.09 2.86
C ALA A 207 4.78 26.36 1.98
N GLN A 208 3.71 26.52 1.21
CA GLN A 208 3.47 27.73 0.41
C GLN A 208 3.28 28.97 1.28
N ALA A 209 2.47 28.87 2.35
CA ALA A 209 2.27 29.98 3.27
C ALA A 209 3.57 30.39 3.97
N VAL A 210 4.41 29.43 4.39
CA VAL A 210 5.71 29.69 5.00
C VAL A 210 6.66 30.37 4.02
N ASP A 211 6.71 29.91 2.76
CA ASP A 211 7.54 30.51 1.72
C ASP A 211 7.15 31.95 1.41
N GLU A 212 5.83 32.23 1.40
CA GLU A 212 5.29 33.58 1.20
C GLU A 212 5.67 34.51 2.35
N ILE A 213 5.50 34.08 3.60
CA ILE A 213 5.84 34.87 4.80
C ILE A 213 7.33 35.24 4.82
N LEU A 214 8.19 34.32 4.39
CA LEU A 214 9.64 34.46 4.50
C LEU A 214 10.33 34.89 3.22
N ASN A 215 9.54 35.03 2.14
CA ASN A 215 10.02 35.41 0.81
C ASN A 215 11.21 34.57 0.33
N THR A 216 11.22 33.26 0.62
CA THR A 216 12.37 32.40 0.29
C THR A 216 12.37 31.92 -1.17
N GLY A 217 11.22 32.00 -1.86
CA GLY A 217 11.04 31.54 -3.24
C GLY A 217 11.26 30.04 -3.42
N ASN A 218 11.23 29.28 -2.33
CA ASN A 218 11.58 27.88 -2.28
C ASN A 218 10.38 26.98 -2.60
N VAL A 219 9.13 27.37 -2.35
CA VAL A 219 7.97 26.47 -2.50
C VAL A 219 7.17 26.85 -3.73
N THR A 220 7.64 26.38 -4.87
CA THR A 220 7.04 26.68 -6.16
C THR A 220 6.09 25.59 -6.63
N SER A 221 4.78 25.86 -6.53
CA SER A 221 3.61 25.23 -7.22
C SER A 221 3.39 23.71 -7.15
N PRO A 222 2.15 23.23 -7.38
CA PRO A 222 1.83 21.80 -7.41
C PRO A 222 2.67 21.02 -8.44
N GLY A 223 3.17 19.84 -8.07
CA GLY A 223 3.86 18.92 -8.99
C GLY A 223 5.40 18.90 -8.91
N LEU A 224 5.99 19.54 -7.89
CA LEU A 224 7.42 19.47 -7.58
C LEU A 224 7.71 18.36 -6.57
N ARG A 225 8.18 17.18 -7.02
CA ARG A 225 8.62 16.11 -6.12
C ARG A 225 9.80 16.62 -5.27
N ARG A 226 9.50 17.17 -4.10
CA ARG A 226 10.48 17.43 -3.05
C ARG A 226 10.36 16.32 -2.04
N GLU A 227 11.42 15.52 -1.98
CA GLU A 227 11.60 14.44 -1.01
C GLU A 227 11.92 15.00 0.40
N GLY A 228 11.43 16.20 0.72
CA GLY A 228 11.68 16.92 1.95
C GLY A 228 11.59 18.43 1.75
N VAL A 229 10.76 19.09 2.56
CA VAL A 229 10.78 20.53 2.78
C VAL A 229 11.23 20.73 4.22
N ASP A 230 12.42 21.30 4.39
CA ASP A 230 12.90 21.69 5.71
C ASP A 230 11.91 22.69 6.31
N THR A 231 11.31 22.31 7.43
CA THR A 231 10.36 23.15 8.15
C THR A 231 11.13 23.97 9.17
N LEU A 232 10.89 25.27 9.15
CA LEU A 232 11.52 26.18 10.11
C LEU A 232 11.00 25.99 11.53
N LEU A 233 9.78 25.47 11.64
CA LEU A 233 9.24 24.99 12.90
C LEU A 233 9.30 23.46 12.95
N PRO A 234 9.74 22.90 14.08
CA PRO A 234 9.66 21.48 14.32
C PRO A 234 8.20 20.99 14.21
N VAL A 235 7.97 19.95 13.42
CA VAL A 235 6.68 19.29 13.30
C VAL A 235 6.67 18.04 14.18
N THR A 236 5.62 17.90 14.98
CA THR A 236 5.38 16.71 15.79
C THR A 236 4.75 15.62 14.93
N ARG A 237 5.35 14.42 14.92
CA ARG A 237 4.88 13.23 14.23
C ARG A 237 4.66 12.10 15.22
N ILE A 238 3.56 11.38 15.06
CA ILE A 238 3.29 10.13 15.78
C ILE A 238 3.64 8.98 14.83
N GLU A 239 4.53 8.10 15.25
CA GLU A 239 4.91 6.89 14.51
C GLU A 239 3.91 5.75 14.75
N GLY A 240 3.98 4.69 13.95
CA GLY A 240 3.06 3.54 14.08
C GLY A 240 3.10 2.86 15.45
N ASP A 241 4.24 2.90 16.14
CA ASP A 241 4.41 2.37 17.50
C ASP A 241 3.89 3.32 18.60
N GLY A 242 3.31 4.47 18.21
CA GLY A 242 2.83 5.51 19.12
C GLY A 242 3.92 6.47 19.61
N THR A 243 5.19 6.28 19.20
CA THR A 243 6.26 7.20 19.59
C THR A 243 6.07 8.56 18.93
N VAL A 244 6.37 9.61 19.68
CA VAL A 244 6.25 11.00 19.21
C VAL A 244 7.65 11.50 18.86
N LYS A 245 7.88 11.84 17.58
CA LYS A 245 9.13 12.42 17.09
C LYS A 245 8.92 13.83 16.61
N THR A 246 9.90 14.67 16.89
CA THR A 246 9.96 16.02 16.35
C THR A 246 10.88 16.02 15.14
N VAL A 247 10.35 16.44 13.99
CA VAL A 247 11.10 16.49 12.72
C VAL A 247 11.13 17.91 12.18
N ASN A 248 12.30 18.34 11.70
CA ASN A 248 12.49 19.65 11.05
C ASN A 248 12.37 19.57 9.53
N ASN A 249 11.78 18.48 9.02
CA ASN A 249 11.60 18.24 7.60
C ASN A 249 10.25 17.54 7.38
N MET A 250 9.51 18.04 6.40
CA MET A 250 8.21 17.55 5.97
C MET A 250 8.32 16.91 4.59
N MET A 251 8.01 15.61 4.51
CA MET A 251 7.99 14.88 3.24
C MET A 251 6.73 15.23 2.43
N LEU A 252 6.92 15.62 1.16
CA LEU A 252 5.83 15.88 0.22
C LEU A 252 5.81 14.81 -0.89
N ALA A 253 4.75 14.01 -0.99
CA ALA A 253 4.52 13.20 -2.18
C ALA A 253 3.68 13.99 -3.20
N SER A 254 4.22 15.06 -3.77
CA SER A 254 3.50 15.84 -4.79
C SER A 254 3.53 15.18 -6.18
N ASP A 255 3.60 13.85 -6.27
CA ASP A 255 3.58 13.10 -7.53
C ASP A 255 2.16 13.18 -8.13
N GLY A 256 1.80 14.37 -8.59
CA GLY A 256 0.53 14.70 -9.22
C GLY A 256 0.73 15.65 -10.39
N CYS A 257 -0.18 15.56 -11.35
CA CYS A 257 -0.20 16.48 -12.48
C CYS A 257 -0.34 17.91 -11.97
N ALA A 258 0.61 18.78 -12.32
CA ALA A 258 0.63 20.17 -11.88
C ALA A 258 -0.57 21.00 -12.39
N ASN A 259 -1.34 20.48 -13.35
CA ASN A 259 -2.54 21.14 -13.86
C ASN A 259 -3.82 20.57 -13.23
N CYS A 260 -4.02 19.25 -13.33
CA CYS A 260 -5.29 18.61 -12.94
C CYS A 260 -5.21 17.79 -11.64
N GLY A 261 -4.05 17.75 -10.97
CA GLY A 261 -3.84 17.03 -9.71
C GLY A 261 -3.80 15.50 -9.81
N LYS A 262 -4.12 14.89 -10.96
CA LYS A 262 -4.14 13.42 -11.15
C LYS A 262 -2.79 12.80 -10.80
N ARG A 263 -2.81 11.75 -9.97
CA ARG A 263 -1.63 11.04 -9.44
C ARG A 263 -1.52 9.58 -9.91
N ASP A 264 -2.61 9.04 -10.46
CA ASP A 264 -2.79 7.65 -10.88
C ASP A 264 -2.23 7.32 -12.27
N VAL A 265 -1.58 8.28 -12.91
CA VAL A 265 -1.11 8.22 -14.30
C VAL A 265 0.40 8.42 -14.37
N LYS A 266 1.02 7.84 -15.41
CA LYS A 266 2.45 8.04 -15.65
C LYS A 266 2.70 9.51 -15.98
N LEU A 267 3.18 10.26 -15.00
CA LEU A 267 3.47 11.67 -15.17
C LEU A 267 4.72 11.87 -16.04
N GLN A 268 4.62 12.77 -17.00
CA GLN A 268 5.69 13.22 -17.86
C GLN A 268 6.27 14.52 -17.31
N ARG A 269 7.58 14.53 -17.08
CA ARG A 269 8.28 15.72 -16.61
C ARG A 269 8.44 16.72 -17.74
N CYS A 270 8.34 18.01 -17.42
CA CYS A 270 8.68 19.08 -18.34
C CYS A 270 10.11 18.88 -18.85
N SER A 271 10.28 18.73 -20.16
CA SER A 271 11.58 18.43 -20.78
C SER A 271 12.65 19.51 -20.54
N ARG A 272 12.23 20.75 -20.24
CA ARG A 272 13.13 21.89 -19.98
C ARG A 272 13.70 21.87 -18.56
N CYS A 273 12.84 21.86 -17.55
CA CYS A 273 13.25 22.00 -16.16
C CYS A 273 13.36 20.67 -15.42
N LEU A 274 12.67 19.62 -15.87
CA LEU A 274 12.49 18.33 -15.19
C LEU A 274 11.87 18.40 -13.78
N LYS A 275 11.47 19.58 -13.32
CA LYS A 275 10.96 19.82 -11.97
C LYS A 275 9.45 19.60 -11.82
N VAL A 276 8.68 19.87 -12.89
CA VAL A 276 7.21 19.79 -12.87
C VAL A 276 6.74 18.61 -13.71
N ALA A 277 5.74 17.87 -13.21
CA ALA A 277 5.20 16.70 -13.88
C ALA A 277 3.73 16.90 -14.30
N TYR A 278 3.37 16.34 -15.46
CA TYR A 278 2.03 16.44 -16.04
C TYR A 278 1.54 15.08 -16.48
N CYS A 279 0.24 14.82 -16.42
CA CYS A 279 -0.33 13.57 -16.96
C CYS A 279 -0.25 13.45 -18.48
N GLY A 280 0.03 14.55 -19.18
CA GLY A 280 0.21 14.58 -20.63
C GLY A 280 0.37 16.01 -21.16
N ALA A 281 0.61 16.11 -22.46
CA ALA A 281 0.87 17.37 -23.15
C ALA A 281 -0.29 18.38 -23.04
N GLY A 282 -1.54 17.93 -22.94
CA GLY A 282 -2.70 18.81 -22.76
C GLY A 282 -2.59 19.62 -21.46
N CYS A 283 -2.44 18.91 -20.34
CA CYS A 283 -2.23 19.53 -19.03
C CYS A 283 -0.96 20.40 -18.95
N GLN A 284 0.11 20.03 -19.66
CA GLN A 284 1.31 20.87 -19.74
C GLN A 284 1.02 22.19 -20.47
N LYS A 285 0.28 22.16 -21.58
CA LYS A 285 -0.07 23.36 -22.37
C LYS A 285 -0.98 24.30 -21.59
N GLU A 286 -1.98 23.76 -20.90
CA GLU A 286 -2.92 24.54 -20.08
C GLU A 286 -2.19 25.27 -18.96
N ASN A 287 -1.31 24.57 -18.23
CA ASN A 287 -0.52 25.18 -17.15
C ASN A 287 0.73 25.93 -17.67
N TRP A 288 0.96 26.01 -18.99
CA TRP A 288 2.21 26.55 -19.52
C TRP A 288 2.44 28.02 -19.17
N LYS A 289 1.37 28.83 -19.18
CA LYS A 289 1.46 30.28 -18.88
C LYS A 289 2.01 30.52 -17.47
N ILE A 290 1.46 29.79 -16.49
CA ILE A 290 1.85 29.88 -15.08
C ILE A 290 3.23 29.24 -14.90
N HIS A 291 3.44 28.02 -15.39
CA HIS A 291 4.70 27.29 -15.27
C HIS A 291 5.89 28.05 -15.86
N LYS A 292 5.72 28.64 -17.05
CA LYS A 292 6.77 29.41 -17.73
C LYS A 292 7.18 30.64 -16.90
N ALA A 293 6.22 31.34 -16.30
CA ALA A 293 6.47 32.55 -15.54
C ALA A 293 7.10 32.27 -14.17
N THR A 294 6.72 31.16 -13.53
CA THR A 294 7.07 30.89 -12.13
C THR A 294 8.25 29.94 -11.94
N LEU A 295 8.51 29.04 -12.90
CA LEU A 295 9.21 27.79 -12.60
C LEU A 295 10.14 27.23 -13.67
N CYS A 296 9.90 27.56 -14.94
CA CYS A 296 10.58 26.90 -16.06
C CYS A 296 12.01 27.45 -16.30
N GLY A 297 12.96 27.05 -15.47
CA GLY A 297 14.40 27.33 -15.65
C GLY A 297 15.16 26.25 -16.43
N LYS A 298 16.30 26.61 -17.07
CA LYS A 298 17.21 25.67 -17.75
C LYS A 298 17.80 24.66 -16.76
N LYS A 299 18.11 23.44 -17.24
CA LYS A 299 18.88 22.43 -16.49
C LYS A 299 20.16 23.06 -15.92
N THR A 300 20.25 23.20 -14.60
CA THR A 300 21.56 23.28 -13.95
C THR A 300 22.20 21.91 -14.12
N LYS A 301 23.33 21.86 -14.84
CA LYS A 301 24.15 20.66 -14.91
C LYS A 301 24.56 20.31 -13.48
N ALA A 302 24.28 19.06 -13.07
CA ALA A 302 24.99 18.44 -11.95
C ALA A 302 26.46 18.24 -12.35
#